data_AF-A0A956UCB4-F1
#
_entry.id   AF-A0A956UCB4-F1
#
_cell.length_a   1.000
_cell.length_b   1.000
_cell.length_c   1.000
_cell.angle_alpha   90.00
_cell.angle_beta   90.00
_cell.angle_gamma   90.00
#
_symmetry.space_group_name_H-M   'P 1'
#
loop_
_entity.id
_entity.type
_entity.pdbx_description
1 polymer ?
#
loop_
_entity_poly.entity_id
_entity_poly.type
_entity_poly.pdbx_seq_one_letter_code
_entity_poly.pdbx_strand_id
1 'polypeptide(L)'
;MKIPSRLNRKTKVLLAALAFSLLPLPGYAWEYAGLEFFGSSQLTKDEIEKMLHLGRGSSIEKMEKAKERLEQKIEKLKLFANIQIVTADSDRAYVSVDLIEVGDDMIPTRKLPNPHHVTTRSEKPELLLARLNARLDELTATGRDWKTIYKGGIKLYSDEPANQLVEEIRRFAPTMKPDWLAVVSNDPDPERRIQAIELLNWSGDSVDTCYRLIGAIDDSNYRVRGAATRFIFDRLDLLPHDFPFEDLMHALCRQIGRPSHEDRVKSAYLMFAILNRKPLLTGMASECAGKQVDIYAEKSVIPTLRSIAERLKTKFDQPAPVKRTNLAPPPSSGF
;
A
#
# COMPACT_ATOMS: atom_id res chain seq x y z
N MET A 1 17.22 11.45 -63.06
CA MET A 1 18.28 10.87 -63.92
C MET A 1 19.14 9.95 -63.04
N LYS A 2 19.11 8.64 -63.34
CA LYS A 2 19.98 7.49 -62.95
C LYS A 2 20.67 7.43 -61.56
N ILE A 3 20.33 6.37 -60.83
CA ILE A 3 21.11 5.71 -59.75
C ILE A 3 22.30 4.94 -60.37
N PRO A 4 23.45 4.82 -59.67
CA PRO A 4 23.97 3.49 -59.29
C PRO A 4 24.53 3.50 -57.84
N SER A 5 24.27 2.55 -56.92
CA SER A 5 24.65 1.12 -56.90
C SER A 5 26.18 0.96 -57.05
N ARG A 6 27.00 0.36 -56.16
CA ARG A 6 26.90 -0.92 -55.44
C ARG A 6 28.03 -1.04 -54.40
N LEU A 7 27.76 -1.90 -53.41
CA LEU A 7 28.68 -2.64 -52.55
C LEU A 7 29.92 -3.23 -53.28
N ASN A 8 31.03 -3.33 -52.55
CA ASN A 8 31.98 -4.46 -52.61
C ASN A 8 32.68 -4.60 -51.24
N ARG A 9 32.29 -5.54 -50.37
CA ARG A 9 32.76 -6.95 -50.18
C ARG A 9 34.25 -7.12 -49.84
N LYS A 10 34.46 -7.89 -48.76
CA LYS A 10 35.69 -8.45 -48.15
C LYS A 10 36.22 -7.52 -47.05
N THR A 11 36.07 -7.85 -45.76
CA THR A 11 36.73 -9.00 -45.11
C THR A 11 35.83 -9.68 -44.06
N LYS A 12 35.61 -10.99 -44.23
CA LYS A 12 35.12 -11.91 -43.21
C LYS A 12 36.31 -12.38 -42.37
N VAL A 13 36.29 -12.21 -41.04
CA VAL A 13 36.80 -13.19 -40.04
C VAL A 13 36.13 -12.86 -38.68
N LEU A 14 35.79 -13.90 -37.92
CA LEU A 14 35.22 -13.92 -36.56
C LEU A 14 33.70 -13.67 -36.39
N LEU A 15 32.94 -14.58 -37.01
CA LEU A 15 31.85 -15.26 -36.30
C LEU A 15 32.48 -16.22 -35.29
N ALA A 16 32.39 -15.92 -33.99
CA ALA A 16 32.32 -16.88 -32.89
C ALA A 16 32.13 -16.13 -31.56
N ALA A 17 31.13 -16.53 -30.79
CA ALA A 17 30.94 -16.19 -29.37
C ALA A 17 30.39 -14.80 -28.99
N LEU A 18 29.29 -14.37 -29.60
CA LEU A 18 28.34 -13.44 -28.95
C LEU A 18 26.88 -13.82 -29.26
N ALA A 19 26.61 -15.12 -29.32
CA ALA A 19 25.32 -15.66 -28.94
C ALA A 19 25.39 -15.92 -27.43
N PHE A 20 25.48 -14.85 -26.64
CA PHE A 20 25.01 -14.93 -25.27
C PHE A 20 23.51 -15.11 -25.42
N SER A 21 23.10 -16.36 -25.27
CA SER A 21 21.71 -16.73 -25.10
C SER A 21 21.06 -15.73 -24.16
N LEU A 22 20.20 -14.88 -24.72
CA LEU A 22 19.07 -14.27 -24.04
C LEU A 22 18.17 -15.43 -23.59
N LEU A 23 18.64 -16.20 -22.61
CA LEU A 23 17.76 -16.93 -21.76
C LEU A 23 16.93 -15.85 -21.08
N PRO A 24 15.60 -15.83 -21.23
CA PRO A 24 14.79 -15.02 -20.35
C PRO A 24 15.22 -15.40 -18.94
N LEU A 25 15.71 -14.39 -18.21
CA LEU A 25 15.86 -14.51 -16.77
C LEU A 25 14.55 -15.11 -16.25
N PRO A 26 14.56 -15.98 -15.21
CA PRO A 26 13.33 -16.42 -14.59
C PRO A 26 12.68 -15.18 -13.96
N GLY A 27 11.94 -14.43 -14.77
CA GLY A 27 10.95 -13.50 -14.29
C GLY A 27 9.97 -14.35 -13.51
N TYR A 28 9.65 -13.92 -12.30
CA TYR A 28 8.57 -14.50 -11.54
C TYR A 28 7.32 -14.50 -12.43
N ALA A 29 6.98 -15.65 -12.97
CA ALA A 29 5.83 -15.80 -13.85
C ALA A 29 4.62 -15.97 -12.95
N TRP A 30 4.00 -14.85 -12.57
CA TRP A 30 2.77 -14.91 -11.81
C TRP A 30 1.65 -15.45 -12.69
N GLU A 31 0.98 -16.47 -12.16
CA GLU A 31 -0.12 -17.15 -12.80
C GLU A 31 -1.44 -16.82 -12.10
N TYR A 32 -2.50 -16.69 -12.90
CA TYR A 32 -3.85 -16.49 -12.40
C TYR A 32 -4.30 -17.67 -11.54
N ALA A 33 -4.53 -17.39 -10.25
CA ALA A 33 -4.94 -18.35 -9.24
C ALA A 33 -6.44 -18.29 -8.91
N GLY A 34 -7.09 -17.15 -9.14
CA GLY A 34 -8.54 -17.03 -8.97
C GLY A 34 -9.08 -15.60 -8.84
N LEU A 35 -10.40 -15.53 -8.69
CA LEU A 35 -11.17 -14.30 -8.50
C LEU A 35 -11.53 -14.13 -7.02
N GLU A 36 -11.09 -13.01 -6.45
CA GLU A 36 -11.63 -12.46 -5.21
C GLU A 36 -12.77 -11.50 -5.56
N PHE A 37 -13.95 -11.72 -4.98
CA PHE A 37 -15.15 -10.95 -5.29
C PHE A 37 -15.84 -10.50 -4.01
N PHE A 38 -16.05 -9.19 -3.88
CA PHE A 38 -16.82 -8.58 -2.81
C PHE A 38 -17.90 -7.64 -3.36
N GLY A 39 -19.06 -7.65 -2.71
CA GLY A 39 -20.16 -6.75 -3.04
C GLY A 39 -21.07 -7.20 -4.18
N SER A 40 -22.11 -6.41 -4.39
CA SER A 40 -23.17 -6.48 -5.42
C SER A 40 -24.39 -7.37 -5.17
N SER A 41 -25.53 -6.69 -5.17
CA SER A 41 -26.88 -7.19 -5.45
C SER A 41 -27.17 -7.38 -6.95
N GLN A 42 -26.35 -6.82 -7.83
CA GLN A 42 -26.61 -6.72 -9.28
C GLN A 42 -25.83 -7.72 -10.12
N LEU A 43 -24.62 -8.11 -9.70
CA LEU A 43 -23.77 -9.07 -10.38
C LEU A 43 -23.26 -10.12 -9.40
N THR A 44 -23.26 -11.37 -9.84
CA THR A 44 -22.72 -12.50 -9.09
C THR A 44 -21.25 -12.74 -9.42
N LYS A 45 -20.56 -13.44 -8.51
CA LYS A 45 -19.18 -13.90 -8.74
C LYS A 45 -19.04 -14.69 -10.05
N ASP A 46 -19.98 -15.59 -10.32
CA ASP A 46 -19.97 -16.44 -11.52
C ASP A 46 -20.10 -15.63 -12.81
N GLU A 47 -20.88 -14.55 -12.79
CA GLU A 47 -21.00 -13.64 -13.92
C GLU A 47 -19.69 -12.88 -14.18
N ILE A 48 -19.05 -12.37 -13.12
CA ILE A 48 -17.73 -11.71 -13.24
C ILE A 48 -16.66 -12.69 -13.74
N GLU A 49 -16.64 -13.91 -13.23
CA GLU A 49 -15.70 -14.95 -13.66
C GLU A 49 -15.88 -15.28 -15.15
N LYS A 50 -17.13 -15.41 -15.62
CA LYS A 50 -17.45 -15.53 -17.05
C LYS A 50 -16.97 -14.31 -17.84
N MET A 51 -17.14 -13.09 -17.33
CA MET A 51 -16.74 -11.86 -18.02
C MET A 51 -15.23 -11.67 -18.15
N LEU A 52 -14.44 -12.21 -17.22
CA LEU A 52 -12.97 -12.16 -17.24
C LEU A 52 -12.39 -13.07 -18.34
N HIS A 53 -13.02 -14.23 -18.58
CA HIS A 53 -12.53 -15.28 -19.49
C HIS A 53 -11.08 -15.70 -19.19
N LEU A 54 -10.72 -15.84 -17.91
CA LEU A 54 -9.40 -16.29 -17.46
C LEU A 54 -9.46 -17.75 -17.00
N GLY A 55 -8.62 -18.59 -17.58
CA GLY A 55 -8.33 -19.93 -17.05
C GLY A 55 -7.19 -19.88 -16.03
N ARG A 56 -7.18 -20.81 -15.07
CA ARG A 56 -6.04 -21.00 -14.16
C ARG A 56 -4.73 -21.12 -14.95
N GLY A 57 -3.65 -20.52 -14.47
CA GLY A 57 -2.36 -20.51 -15.18
C GLY A 57 -2.21 -19.38 -16.21
N SER A 58 -3.20 -18.49 -16.35
CA SER A 58 -3.07 -17.34 -17.26
C SER A 58 -1.98 -16.37 -16.78
N SER A 59 -1.16 -15.88 -17.71
CA SER A 59 -0.10 -14.91 -17.39
C SER A 59 -0.64 -13.55 -16.94
N ILE A 60 0.19 -12.79 -16.23
CA ILE A 60 -0.15 -11.43 -15.76
C ILE A 60 -0.58 -10.50 -16.91
N GLU A 61 0.05 -10.59 -18.08
CA GLU A 61 -0.35 -9.80 -19.26
C GLU A 61 -1.77 -10.10 -19.73
N LYS A 62 -2.21 -11.37 -19.63
CA LYS A 62 -3.59 -11.76 -19.94
C LYS A 62 -4.54 -11.25 -18.88
N MET A 63 -4.11 -11.24 -17.61
CA MET A 63 -4.89 -10.68 -16.50
C MET A 63 -5.11 -9.19 -16.67
N GLU A 64 -4.08 -8.41 -17.01
CA GLU A 64 -4.20 -6.95 -17.25
C GLU A 64 -5.21 -6.68 -18.37
N LYS A 65 -5.08 -7.38 -19.50
CA LYS A 65 -6.06 -7.27 -20.60
C LYS A 65 -7.48 -7.67 -20.19
N ALA A 66 -7.63 -8.66 -19.31
CA ALA A 66 -8.94 -9.07 -18.81
C ALA A 66 -9.53 -8.05 -17.84
N LYS A 67 -8.71 -7.47 -16.96
CA LYS A 67 -9.07 -6.37 -16.07
C LYS A 67 -9.55 -5.16 -16.86
N GLU A 68 -8.79 -4.69 -17.85
CA GLU A 68 -9.19 -3.55 -18.70
C GLU A 68 -10.55 -3.78 -19.39
N ARG A 69 -10.77 -4.99 -19.93
CA ARG A 69 -12.06 -5.36 -20.54
C ARG A 69 -13.19 -5.38 -19.51
N LEU A 70 -12.93 -5.85 -18.31
CA LEU A 70 -13.93 -5.90 -17.24
C LEU A 70 -14.28 -4.48 -16.79
N GLU A 71 -13.29 -3.61 -16.58
CA GLU A 71 -13.49 -2.20 -16.24
C GLU A 71 -14.42 -1.52 -17.25
N GLN A 72 -14.15 -1.67 -18.55
CA GLN A 72 -15.00 -1.13 -19.61
C GLN A 72 -16.43 -1.71 -19.61
N LYS A 73 -16.61 -2.98 -19.25
CA LYS A 73 -17.94 -3.61 -19.17
C LYS A 73 -18.72 -3.08 -17.97
N ILE A 74 -18.09 -3.00 -16.80
CA ILE A 74 -18.68 -2.48 -15.57
C ILE A 74 -19.07 -1.00 -15.75
N GLU A 75 -18.21 -0.19 -16.38
CA GLU A 75 -18.51 1.21 -16.68
C GLU A 75 -19.75 1.35 -17.57
N LYS A 76 -19.89 0.49 -18.61
CA LYS A 76 -21.09 0.46 -19.46
C LYS A 76 -22.37 0.09 -18.70
N LEU A 77 -22.24 -0.72 -17.66
CA LEU A 77 -23.35 -1.05 -16.74
C LEU A 77 -23.63 0.06 -15.72
N LYS A 78 -22.85 1.16 -15.74
CA LYS A 78 -22.93 2.27 -14.77
C LYS A 78 -22.74 1.83 -13.32
N LEU A 79 -21.94 0.78 -13.14
CA LEU A 79 -21.55 0.28 -11.84
C LEU A 79 -20.21 0.89 -11.44
N PHE A 80 -20.01 1.09 -10.14
CA PHE A 80 -18.72 1.47 -9.59
C PHE A 80 -18.00 0.23 -9.09
N ALA A 81 -16.74 0.06 -9.50
CA ALA A 81 -15.93 -1.07 -9.07
C ALA A 81 -14.49 -0.65 -8.81
N ASN A 82 -13.87 -1.32 -7.85
CA ASN A 82 -12.42 -1.36 -7.72
C ASN A 82 -11.94 -2.73 -8.22
N ILE A 83 -11.17 -2.73 -9.31
CA ILE A 83 -10.63 -3.94 -9.94
C ILE A 83 -9.10 -3.87 -9.86
N GLN A 84 -8.49 -4.83 -9.17
CA GLN A 84 -7.06 -4.87 -8.92
C GLN A 84 -6.49 -6.26 -9.24
N ILE A 85 -5.25 -6.29 -9.71
CA ILE A 85 -4.45 -7.52 -9.76
C ILE A 85 -3.59 -7.53 -8.51
N VAL A 86 -3.68 -8.62 -7.74
CA VAL A 86 -3.00 -8.78 -6.46
C VAL A 86 -2.08 -9.98 -6.54
N THR A 87 -0.79 -9.76 -6.29
CA THR A 87 0.20 -10.82 -6.13
C THR A 87 0.25 -11.22 -4.66
N ALA A 88 0.07 -12.52 -4.37
CA ALA A 88 0.05 -13.01 -2.98
C ALA A 88 1.34 -13.76 -2.61
N ASP A 89 1.82 -14.58 -3.55
CA ASP A 89 3.00 -15.45 -3.40
C ASP A 89 3.89 -15.36 -4.65
N SER A 90 5.02 -16.06 -4.66
CA SER A 90 6.04 -15.98 -5.73
C SER A 90 5.52 -16.32 -7.14
N ASP A 91 4.45 -17.10 -7.26
CA ASP A 91 3.92 -17.62 -8.52
C ASP A 91 2.42 -17.36 -8.73
N ARG A 92 1.74 -16.71 -7.77
CA ARG A 92 0.28 -16.56 -7.79
C ARG A 92 -0.19 -15.12 -7.79
N ALA A 93 -1.06 -14.81 -8.74
CA ALA A 93 -1.81 -13.57 -8.81
C ALA A 93 -3.33 -13.82 -8.87
N TYR A 94 -4.08 -12.89 -8.29
CA TYR A 94 -5.53 -12.92 -8.21
C TYR A 94 -6.08 -11.66 -8.87
N VAL A 95 -7.30 -11.75 -9.43
CA VAL A 95 -8.08 -10.56 -9.76
C VAL A 95 -9.02 -10.31 -8.58
N SER A 96 -8.89 -9.16 -7.93
CA SER A 96 -9.81 -8.69 -6.89
C SER A 96 -10.80 -7.71 -7.51
N VAL A 97 -12.09 -8.03 -7.39
CA VAL A 97 -13.19 -7.18 -7.85
C VAL A 97 -14.05 -6.84 -6.63
N ASP A 98 -14.16 -5.56 -6.34
CA ASP A 98 -15.11 -5.04 -5.36
C ASP A 98 -16.11 -4.13 -6.08
N LEU A 99 -17.40 -4.50 -6.03
CA LEU A 99 -18.48 -3.70 -6.57
C LEU A 99 -19.07 -2.79 -5.48
N ILE A 100 -18.97 -1.50 -5.72
CA ILE A 100 -19.34 -0.44 -4.79
C ILE A 100 -20.80 -0.06 -5.04
N GLU A 101 -21.67 -0.36 -4.09
CA GLU A 101 -23.06 0.10 -4.14
C GLU A 101 -23.14 1.56 -3.70
N VAL A 102 -23.74 2.40 -4.53
CA VAL A 102 -23.95 3.82 -4.20
C VAL A 102 -25.16 3.90 -3.27
N GLY A 103 -24.92 4.31 -2.02
CA GLY A 103 -25.95 4.44 -0.98
C GLY A 103 -25.37 4.99 0.32
N ASP A 104 -26.17 4.92 1.40
CA ASP A 104 -25.82 5.43 2.72
C ASP A 104 -24.61 4.71 3.37
N ASP A 105 -24.24 3.54 2.85
CA ASP A 105 -23.10 2.73 3.33
C ASP A 105 -21.74 3.15 2.75
N MET A 106 -21.67 4.24 1.97
CA MET A 106 -20.38 4.74 1.47
C MET A 106 -19.49 5.24 2.61
N ILE A 107 -18.34 4.59 2.79
CA ILE A 107 -17.37 4.98 3.81
C ILE A 107 -16.81 6.37 3.48
N PRO A 108 -17.03 7.38 4.34
CA PRO A 108 -16.67 8.75 4.03
C PRO A 108 -15.16 8.89 3.84
N THR A 109 -14.76 9.73 2.89
CA THR A 109 -13.37 10.15 2.70
C THR A 109 -13.20 11.55 3.27
N ARG A 110 -11.99 11.88 3.72
CA ARG A 110 -11.65 13.23 4.16
C ARG A 110 -11.81 14.20 2.99
N LYS A 111 -12.24 15.41 3.31
CA LYS A 111 -12.14 16.56 2.40
C LYS A 111 -10.81 17.27 2.66
N LEU A 112 -10.15 17.72 1.61
CA LEU A 112 -8.98 18.59 1.76
C LEU A 112 -9.48 19.93 2.35
N PRO A 113 -8.85 20.45 3.42
CA PRO A 113 -9.36 21.62 4.12
C PRO A 113 -9.21 22.90 3.30
N ASN A 114 -8.13 23.03 2.53
CA ASN A 114 -7.93 24.11 1.58
C ASN A 114 -7.29 23.56 0.29
N PRO A 115 -8.08 23.06 -0.68
CA PRO A 115 -7.53 22.43 -1.88
C PRO A 115 -6.83 23.45 -2.78
N HIS A 116 -5.49 23.44 -2.81
CA HIS A 116 -4.66 24.27 -3.69
C HIS A 116 -3.32 23.59 -3.95
N HIS A 117 -2.69 23.90 -5.08
CA HIS A 117 -1.34 23.43 -5.36
C HIS A 117 -0.35 24.06 -4.37
N VAL A 118 0.33 23.24 -3.58
CA VAL A 118 1.25 23.73 -2.55
C VAL A 118 2.63 23.94 -3.17
N THR A 119 3.17 25.15 -3.03
CA THR A 119 4.54 25.48 -3.45
C THR A 119 5.54 25.00 -2.39
N THR A 120 6.46 24.11 -2.78
CA THR A 120 7.58 23.68 -1.94
C THR A 120 8.77 24.62 -2.16
N ARG A 121 9.65 24.76 -1.17
CA ARG A 121 10.84 25.63 -1.27
C ARG A 121 11.89 25.13 -2.28
N SER A 122 11.83 23.87 -2.66
CA SER A 122 12.72 23.25 -3.64
C SER A 122 12.03 22.04 -4.27
N GLU A 123 12.42 21.70 -5.50
CA GLU A 123 12.05 20.46 -6.18
C GLU A 123 13.16 19.40 -6.10
N LYS A 124 14.32 19.76 -5.51
CA LYS A 124 15.50 18.89 -5.47
C LYS A 124 15.23 17.55 -4.76
N PRO A 125 14.55 17.50 -3.60
CA PRO A 125 14.23 16.23 -2.95
C PRO A 125 13.37 15.31 -3.81
N GLU A 126 12.38 15.87 -4.53
CA GLU A 126 11.50 15.13 -5.42
C GLU A 126 12.29 14.53 -6.60
N LEU A 127 13.23 15.28 -7.17
CA LEU A 127 14.14 14.78 -8.21
C LEU A 127 15.07 13.67 -7.69
N LEU A 128 15.57 13.80 -6.45
CA LEU A 128 16.38 12.76 -5.80
C LEU A 128 15.55 11.51 -5.50
N LEU A 129 14.30 11.67 -5.06
CA LEU A 129 13.38 10.55 -4.86
C LEU A 129 13.09 9.81 -6.17
N ALA A 130 12.91 10.53 -7.28
CA ALA A 130 12.74 9.89 -8.60
C ALA A 130 13.97 9.05 -8.99
N ARG A 131 15.18 9.55 -8.73
CA ARG A 131 16.43 8.79 -8.96
C ARG A 131 16.54 7.57 -8.04
N LEU A 132 16.12 7.70 -6.79
CA LEU A 132 16.09 6.61 -5.83
C LEU A 132 15.13 5.51 -6.31
N ASN A 133 13.91 5.86 -6.71
CA ASN A 133 12.95 4.90 -7.24
C ASN A 133 13.49 4.19 -8.49
N ALA A 134 14.06 4.94 -9.44
CA ALA A 134 14.68 4.37 -10.64
C ALA A 134 15.80 3.36 -10.30
N ARG A 135 16.59 3.63 -9.26
CA ARG A 135 17.62 2.70 -8.76
C ARG A 135 17.00 1.42 -8.19
N LEU A 136 15.93 1.53 -7.41
CA LEU A 136 15.25 0.38 -6.82
C LEU A 136 14.54 -0.48 -7.90
N ASP A 137 14.01 0.17 -8.93
CA ASP A 137 13.42 -0.49 -10.10
C ASP A 137 14.50 -1.24 -10.91
N GLU A 138 15.68 -0.64 -11.10
CA GLU A 138 16.83 -1.29 -11.75
C GLU A 138 17.28 -2.54 -10.98
N LEU A 139 17.39 -2.45 -9.65
CA LEU A 139 17.75 -3.61 -8.81
C LEU A 139 16.74 -4.75 -8.98
N THR A 140 15.45 -4.40 -8.98
CA THR A 140 14.36 -5.36 -9.19
C THR A 140 14.44 -6.00 -10.59
N ALA A 141 14.64 -5.19 -11.63
CA ALA A 141 14.75 -5.66 -13.02
C ALA A 141 15.98 -6.54 -13.26
N THR A 142 17.06 -6.33 -12.51
CA THR A 142 18.29 -7.13 -12.58
C THR A 142 18.28 -8.34 -11.64
N GLY A 143 17.17 -8.61 -10.96
CA GLY A 143 17.02 -9.73 -10.03
C GLY A 143 17.90 -9.62 -8.78
N ARG A 144 18.32 -8.39 -8.42
CA ARG A 144 19.07 -8.11 -7.20
C ARG A 144 18.13 -7.73 -6.08
N ASP A 145 18.06 -8.59 -5.07
CA ASP A 145 17.29 -8.31 -3.88
C ASP A 145 17.87 -7.12 -3.11
N TRP A 146 16.98 -6.27 -2.62
CA TRP A 146 17.29 -5.21 -1.69
C TRP A 146 16.25 -5.18 -0.58
N LYS A 147 16.64 -4.67 0.59
CA LYS A 147 15.77 -4.61 1.77
C LYS A 147 15.64 -3.18 2.25
N THR A 148 14.44 -2.83 2.69
CA THR A 148 14.22 -1.62 3.48
C THR A 148 14.53 -1.90 4.95
N ILE A 149 15.26 -1.02 5.60
CA ILE A 149 15.64 -1.11 7.01
C ILE A 149 15.20 0.20 7.69
N TYR A 150 14.55 0.10 8.85
CA TYR A 150 14.18 1.27 9.65
C TYR A 150 15.10 1.37 10.87
N LYS A 151 15.95 2.40 10.91
CA LYS A 151 16.85 2.67 12.04
C LYS A 151 16.49 4.00 12.68
N GLY A 152 16.00 3.96 13.93
CA GLY A 152 15.55 5.16 14.63
C GLY A 152 14.40 5.90 13.91
N GLY A 153 13.54 5.17 13.20
CA GLY A 153 12.43 5.74 12.45
C GLY A 153 12.80 6.33 11.09
N ILE A 154 14.05 6.18 10.66
CA ILE A 154 14.54 6.62 9.34
C ILE A 154 14.59 5.42 8.40
N LYS A 155 14.06 5.59 7.19
CA LYS A 155 14.08 4.59 6.12
C LYS A 155 15.46 4.53 5.48
N LEU A 156 16.07 3.35 5.43
CA LEU A 156 17.35 3.07 4.80
C LEU A 156 17.21 1.84 3.89
N TYR A 157 18.20 1.62 3.05
CA TYR A 157 18.24 0.49 2.11
C TYR A 157 19.48 -0.37 2.36
N SER A 158 19.44 -1.64 1.98
CA SER A 158 20.63 -2.49 1.96
C SER A 158 21.58 -2.19 0.79
N ASP A 159 21.15 -1.39 -0.19
CA ASP A 159 21.96 -0.93 -1.33
C ASP A 159 22.63 0.40 -0.98
N GLU A 160 23.96 0.44 -1.06
CA GLU A 160 24.75 1.63 -0.71
C GLU A 160 24.51 2.82 -1.67
N PRO A 161 24.44 2.63 -3.01
CA PRO A 161 24.04 3.72 -3.92
C PRO A 161 22.68 4.34 -3.57
N ALA A 162 21.69 3.53 -3.19
CA ALA A 162 20.41 4.05 -2.70
C ALA A 162 20.58 4.87 -1.42
N ASN A 163 21.43 4.44 -0.48
CA ASN A 163 21.71 5.22 0.74
C ASN A 163 22.43 6.54 0.47
N GLN A 164 23.27 6.64 -0.57
CA GLN A 164 23.87 7.93 -0.96
C GLN A 164 22.81 8.95 -1.37
N LEU A 165 21.79 8.53 -2.13
CA LEU A 165 20.65 9.38 -2.48
C LEU A 165 19.83 9.74 -1.24
N VAL A 166 19.62 8.80 -0.32
CA VAL A 166 18.97 9.07 0.96
C VAL A 166 19.73 10.13 1.76
N GLU A 167 21.05 10.05 1.86
CA GLU A 167 21.86 11.05 2.56
C GLU A 167 21.76 12.43 1.91
N GLU A 168 21.63 12.51 0.58
CA GLU A 168 21.34 13.78 -0.09
C GLU A 168 19.94 14.32 0.25
N ILE A 169 18.90 13.47 0.22
CA ILE A 169 17.53 13.86 0.59
C ILE A 169 17.48 14.36 2.04
N ARG A 170 18.16 13.67 2.96
CA ARG A 170 18.22 13.98 4.39
C ARG A 170 18.78 15.37 4.69
N ARG A 171 19.60 15.96 3.81
CA ARG A 171 20.10 17.33 3.97
C ARG A 171 19.00 18.38 3.86
N PHE A 172 17.92 18.09 3.12
CA PHE A 172 16.80 19.01 2.90
C PHE A 172 15.60 18.65 3.78
N ALA A 173 15.40 17.36 4.00
CA ALA A 173 14.16 16.82 4.53
C ALA A 173 13.66 17.42 5.86
N PRO A 174 14.51 17.66 6.88
CA PRO A 174 14.05 18.28 8.12
C PRO A 174 13.45 19.67 7.93
N THR A 175 14.06 20.49 7.07
CA THR A 175 13.61 21.87 6.83
C THR A 175 12.37 21.97 5.95
N MET A 176 12.10 20.93 5.15
CA MET A 176 10.98 20.86 4.22
C MET A 176 9.80 20.03 4.76
N LYS A 177 9.92 19.44 5.96
CA LYS A 177 8.82 18.74 6.65
C LYS A 177 7.50 19.53 6.63
N PRO A 178 7.46 20.84 6.97
CA PRO A 178 6.21 21.59 6.96
C PRO A 178 5.59 21.71 5.57
N ASP A 179 6.42 21.89 4.54
CA ASP A 179 5.98 22.00 3.15
C ASP A 179 5.32 20.69 2.70
N TRP A 180 5.93 19.53 3.00
CA TRP A 180 5.36 18.23 2.65
C TRP A 180 4.11 17.88 3.45
N LEU A 181 4.04 18.22 4.74
CA LEU A 181 2.80 18.09 5.51
C LEU A 181 1.68 18.96 4.93
N ALA A 182 2.00 20.15 4.43
CA ALA A 182 1.06 21.02 3.72
C ALA A 182 0.61 20.40 2.39
N VAL A 183 1.53 19.82 1.59
CA VAL A 183 1.20 19.07 0.37
C VAL A 183 0.23 17.93 0.69
N VAL A 184 0.53 17.09 1.67
CA VAL A 184 -0.35 15.98 2.08
C VAL A 184 -1.72 16.50 2.52
N SER A 185 -1.78 17.64 3.20
CA SER A 185 -3.04 18.18 3.71
C SER A 185 -3.90 18.80 2.62
N ASN A 186 -3.30 19.49 1.64
CA ASN A 186 -4.00 20.47 0.81
C ASN A 186 -3.86 20.25 -0.70
N ASP A 187 -2.81 19.57 -1.16
CA ASP A 187 -2.56 19.48 -2.60
C ASP A 187 -3.61 18.59 -3.26
N PRO A 188 -4.29 19.02 -4.35
CA PRO A 188 -5.28 18.19 -5.03
C PRO A 188 -4.66 16.97 -5.73
N ASP A 189 -3.38 17.02 -6.12
CA ASP A 189 -2.71 15.95 -6.84
C ASP A 189 -2.31 14.80 -5.88
N PRO A 190 -2.92 13.61 -6.02
CA PRO A 190 -2.59 12.48 -5.15
C PRO A 190 -1.14 11.99 -5.32
N GLU A 191 -0.53 12.11 -6.50
CA GLU A 191 0.86 11.66 -6.70
C GLU A 191 1.83 12.54 -5.93
N ARG A 192 1.59 13.86 -5.87
CA ARG A 192 2.35 14.77 -5.01
C ARG A 192 2.16 14.42 -3.53
N ARG A 193 0.93 14.11 -3.10
CA ARG A 193 0.66 13.67 -1.72
C ARG A 193 1.42 12.37 -1.37
N ILE A 194 1.48 11.41 -2.28
CA ILE A 194 2.22 10.14 -2.09
C ILE A 194 3.74 10.42 -1.97
N GLN A 195 4.29 11.20 -2.89
CA GLN A 195 5.71 11.57 -2.87
C GLN A 195 6.08 12.33 -1.59
N ALA A 196 5.23 13.26 -1.14
CA ALA A 196 5.41 13.97 0.11
C ALA A 196 5.44 13.01 1.32
N ILE A 197 4.53 12.03 1.40
CA ILE A 197 4.56 10.99 2.45
C ILE A 197 5.85 10.18 2.40
N GLU A 198 6.33 9.84 1.20
CA GLU A 198 7.58 9.11 1.04
C GLU A 198 8.78 9.94 1.52
N LEU A 199 8.85 11.22 1.14
CA LEU A 199 9.91 12.14 1.57
C LEU A 199 9.93 12.38 3.09
N LEU A 200 8.77 12.33 3.74
CA LEU A 200 8.66 12.44 5.20
C LEU A 200 9.44 11.34 5.94
N ASN A 201 9.78 10.21 5.29
CA ASN A 201 10.59 9.14 5.90
C ASN A 201 11.97 9.61 6.39
N TRP A 202 12.45 10.73 5.86
CA TRP A 202 13.78 11.29 6.12
C TRP A 202 13.73 12.65 6.82
N SER A 203 12.53 13.11 7.19
CA SER A 203 12.30 14.47 7.71
C SER A 203 12.55 14.64 9.22
N GLY A 204 12.81 13.54 9.94
CA GLY A 204 12.91 13.57 11.40
C GLY A 204 11.55 13.67 12.10
N ASP A 205 11.57 13.71 13.43
CA ASP A 205 10.38 13.77 14.30
C ASP A 205 9.20 12.91 13.79
N SER A 206 9.42 11.59 13.86
CA SER A 206 8.49 10.59 13.36
C SER A 206 7.14 10.60 14.09
N VAL A 207 7.13 10.95 15.38
CA VAL A 207 5.91 10.88 16.20
C VAL A 207 4.91 11.95 15.80
N ASP A 208 5.33 13.23 15.70
CA ASP A 208 4.46 14.30 15.19
C ASP A 208 4.03 14.00 13.75
N THR A 209 4.94 13.46 12.93
CA THR A 209 4.59 13.10 11.54
C THR A 209 3.50 12.03 11.50
N CYS A 210 3.63 10.96 12.30
CA CYS A 210 2.60 9.93 12.41
C CYS A 210 1.25 10.52 12.84
N TYR A 211 1.24 11.42 13.82
CA TYR A 211 0.02 12.10 14.26
C TYR A 211 -0.63 12.90 13.13
N ARG A 212 0.15 13.72 12.42
CA ARG A 212 -0.32 14.53 11.29
C ARG A 212 -0.85 13.68 10.12
N LEU A 213 -0.34 12.46 9.96
CA LEU A 213 -0.74 11.54 8.88
C LEU A 213 -1.97 10.69 9.20
N ILE A 214 -2.51 10.69 10.43
CA ILE A 214 -3.73 9.93 10.76
C ILE A 214 -4.87 10.32 9.81
N GLY A 215 -5.07 11.62 9.57
CA GLY A 215 -6.10 12.09 8.65
C GLY A 215 -5.93 11.57 7.23
N ALA A 216 -4.70 11.36 6.75
CA ALA A 216 -4.41 10.85 5.41
C ALA A 216 -4.80 9.38 5.20
N ILE A 217 -5.05 8.61 6.27
CA ILE A 217 -5.64 7.26 6.18
C ILE A 217 -7.07 7.31 5.62
N ASP A 218 -7.75 8.45 5.72
CA ASP A 218 -9.07 8.68 5.12
C ASP A 218 -9.02 9.44 3.79
N ASP A 219 -7.85 9.57 3.15
CA ASP A 219 -7.73 10.21 1.84
C ASP A 219 -8.67 9.59 0.79
N SER A 220 -9.12 10.38 -0.19
CA SER A 220 -9.95 9.87 -1.29
C SER A 220 -9.19 8.89 -2.19
N ASN A 221 -7.87 9.06 -2.32
CA ASN A 221 -7.01 8.20 -3.11
C ASN A 221 -6.43 7.05 -2.27
N TYR A 222 -6.62 5.81 -2.72
CA TYR A 222 -6.19 4.62 -1.98
C TYR A 222 -4.66 4.50 -1.81
N ARG A 223 -3.88 5.01 -2.76
CA ARG A 223 -2.42 4.98 -2.68
C ARG A 223 -1.91 5.94 -1.61
N VAL A 224 -2.56 7.09 -1.43
CA VAL A 224 -2.27 8.03 -0.33
C VAL A 224 -2.57 7.37 1.01
N ARG A 225 -3.74 6.73 1.16
CA ARG A 225 -4.10 5.97 2.37
C ARG A 225 -3.07 4.89 2.68
N GLY A 226 -2.72 4.10 1.67
CA GLY A 226 -1.73 3.03 1.78
C GLY A 226 -0.34 3.54 2.16
N ALA A 227 0.09 4.69 1.63
CA ALA A 227 1.36 5.33 1.99
C ALA A 227 1.36 5.82 3.44
N ALA A 228 0.30 6.52 3.88
CA ALA A 228 0.18 6.98 5.26
C ALA A 228 0.15 5.81 6.27
N THR A 229 -0.62 4.77 5.95
CA THR A 229 -0.72 3.56 6.79
C THR A 229 0.63 2.87 6.94
N ARG A 230 1.36 2.69 5.83
CA ARG A 230 2.70 2.11 5.84
C ARG A 230 3.68 2.95 6.64
N PHE A 231 3.66 4.28 6.45
CA PHE A 231 4.53 5.19 7.19
C PHE A 231 4.39 5.03 8.70
N ILE A 232 3.14 4.94 9.19
CA ILE A 232 2.81 4.77 10.60
C ILE A 232 3.17 3.36 11.08
N PHE A 233 2.85 2.33 10.30
CA PHE A 233 3.14 0.93 10.64
C PHE A 233 4.64 0.70 10.90
N ASP A 234 5.49 1.20 9.99
CA ASP A 234 6.95 1.05 10.09
C ASP A 234 7.57 1.77 11.31
N ARG A 235 6.78 2.62 12.00
CA ARG A 235 7.19 3.43 13.15
C ARG A 235 6.38 3.13 14.40
N LEU A 236 5.51 2.13 14.37
CA LEU A 236 4.59 1.83 15.46
C LEU A 236 5.35 1.74 16.79
N ASP A 237 6.48 1.04 16.84
CA ASP A 237 7.33 0.81 18.02
C ASP A 237 7.96 2.06 18.62
N LEU A 238 7.98 3.17 17.87
CA LEU A 238 8.49 4.46 18.32
C LEU A 238 7.39 5.36 18.88
N LEU A 239 6.11 4.99 18.71
CA LEU A 239 4.99 5.82 19.17
C LEU A 239 4.86 5.75 20.69
N PRO A 240 4.74 6.89 21.38
CA PRO A 240 4.65 6.96 22.83
C PRO A 240 3.30 6.44 23.33
N HIS A 241 3.18 6.22 24.64
CA HIS A 241 1.97 5.64 25.24
C HIS A 241 0.72 6.50 25.02
N ASP A 242 0.89 7.83 25.03
CA ASP A 242 -0.13 8.87 24.88
C ASP A 242 -0.41 9.27 23.42
N PHE A 243 0.21 8.60 22.45
CA PHE A 243 -0.18 8.73 21.04
C PHE A 243 -1.68 8.41 20.88
N PRO A 244 -2.44 9.12 20.02
CA PRO A 244 -3.88 8.94 19.87
C PRO A 244 -4.21 7.68 19.08
N PHE A 245 -4.02 6.52 19.72
CA PHE A 245 -4.30 5.20 19.14
C PHE A 245 -5.80 5.00 18.87
N GLU A 246 -6.69 5.69 19.59
CA GLU A 246 -8.14 5.64 19.34
C GLU A 246 -8.49 6.27 17.98
N ASP A 247 -7.99 7.49 17.71
CA ASP A 247 -8.18 8.16 16.41
C ASP A 247 -7.61 7.34 15.26
N LEU A 248 -6.40 6.81 15.46
CA LEU A 248 -5.76 5.91 14.49
C LEU A 248 -6.61 4.66 14.25
N MET A 249 -7.12 4.02 15.31
CA MET A 249 -7.96 2.82 15.19
C MET A 249 -9.26 3.13 14.45
N HIS A 250 -9.94 4.25 14.72
CA HIS A 250 -11.12 4.65 13.98
C HIS A 250 -10.84 4.86 12.48
N ALA A 251 -9.70 5.45 12.12
CA ALA A 251 -9.29 5.60 10.74
C ALA A 251 -9.05 4.22 10.07
N LEU A 252 -8.44 3.28 10.78
CA LEU A 252 -8.22 1.92 10.28
C LEU A 252 -9.51 1.12 10.15
N CYS A 253 -10.46 1.27 11.08
CA CYS A 253 -11.79 0.67 10.98
C CYS A 253 -12.58 1.16 9.77
N ARG A 254 -12.40 2.43 9.36
CA ARG A 254 -12.95 2.91 8.08
C ARG A 254 -12.18 2.32 6.91
N GLN A 255 -10.84 2.35 6.96
CA GLN A 255 -10.00 1.87 5.88
C GLN A 255 -10.21 0.39 5.55
N ILE A 256 -10.39 -0.47 6.56
CA ILE A 256 -10.58 -1.91 6.35
C ILE A 256 -11.86 -2.23 5.59
N GLY A 257 -12.88 -1.36 5.65
CA GLY A 257 -14.10 -1.53 4.86
C GLY A 257 -14.01 -0.97 3.44
N ARG A 258 -12.88 -0.36 3.04
CA ARG A 258 -12.75 0.26 1.71
C ARG A 258 -12.50 -0.80 0.62
N PRO A 259 -12.81 -0.48 -0.65
CA PRO A 259 -12.79 -1.47 -1.74
C PRO A 259 -11.42 -1.99 -2.17
N SER A 260 -10.32 -1.30 -1.81
CA SER A 260 -8.97 -1.68 -2.23
C SER A 260 -8.44 -2.84 -1.41
N HIS A 261 -7.85 -3.83 -2.06
CA HIS A 261 -7.16 -4.93 -1.37
C HIS A 261 -6.04 -4.39 -0.46
N GLU A 262 -5.28 -3.38 -0.93
CA GLU A 262 -4.23 -2.76 -0.13
C GLU A 262 -4.77 -2.11 1.15
N ASP A 263 -5.94 -1.47 1.08
CA ASP A 263 -6.55 -0.84 2.25
C ASP A 263 -6.88 -1.90 3.30
N ARG A 264 -7.55 -2.99 2.89
CA ARG A 264 -7.95 -4.09 3.78
C ARG A 264 -6.75 -4.75 4.45
N VAL A 265 -5.73 -5.09 3.68
CA VAL A 265 -4.55 -5.77 4.21
C VAL A 265 -3.74 -4.86 5.13
N LYS A 266 -3.41 -3.64 4.69
CA LYS A 266 -2.57 -2.75 5.50
C LYS A 266 -3.28 -2.31 6.78
N SER A 267 -4.57 -2.01 6.71
CA SER A 267 -5.36 -1.71 7.90
C SER A 267 -5.43 -2.90 8.85
N ALA A 268 -5.71 -4.11 8.35
CA ALA A 268 -5.77 -5.31 9.19
C ALA A 268 -4.45 -5.60 9.92
N TYR A 269 -3.31 -5.50 9.22
CA TYR A 269 -1.99 -5.69 9.84
C TYR A 269 -1.70 -4.63 10.91
N LEU A 270 -1.97 -3.35 10.63
CA LEU A 270 -1.73 -2.28 11.59
C LEU A 270 -2.69 -2.36 12.79
N MET A 271 -3.98 -2.68 12.57
CA MET A 271 -4.93 -2.95 13.64
C MET A 271 -4.44 -4.08 14.54
N PHE A 272 -4.03 -5.21 13.96
CA PHE A 272 -3.53 -6.36 14.73
C PHE A 272 -2.30 -5.99 15.57
N ALA A 273 -1.37 -5.23 14.99
CA ALA A 273 -0.18 -4.76 15.69
C ALA A 273 -0.52 -3.79 16.85
N ILE A 274 -1.45 -2.85 16.63
CA ILE A 274 -1.93 -1.94 17.69
C ILE A 274 -2.60 -2.75 18.81
N LEU A 275 -3.49 -3.69 18.50
CA LEU A 275 -4.24 -4.46 19.50
C LEU A 275 -3.35 -5.39 20.35
N ASN A 276 -2.17 -5.79 19.85
CA ASN A 276 -1.19 -6.49 20.68
C ASN A 276 -0.53 -5.58 21.71
N ARG A 277 -0.42 -4.28 21.43
CA ARG A 277 0.18 -3.29 22.33
C ARG A 277 -0.83 -2.55 23.19
N LYS A 278 -2.05 -2.37 22.69
CA LYS A 278 -3.16 -1.65 23.31
C LYS A 278 -4.43 -2.52 23.32
N PRO A 279 -4.46 -3.63 24.10
CA PRO A 279 -5.59 -4.57 24.10
C PRO A 279 -6.92 -3.96 24.56
N LEU A 280 -6.90 -2.81 25.25
CA LEU A 280 -8.11 -2.10 25.66
C LEU A 280 -8.93 -1.57 24.48
N LEU A 281 -8.33 -1.44 23.29
CA LEU A 281 -9.01 -0.99 22.07
C LEU A 281 -9.77 -2.12 21.34
N THR A 282 -9.63 -3.38 21.79
CA THR A 282 -10.23 -4.54 21.12
C THR A 282 -11.75 -4.42 20.99
N GLY A 283 -12.45 -3.98 22.04
CA GLY A 283 -13.91 -3.85 22.01
C GLY A 283 -14.40 -2.88 20.94
N MET A 284 -13.80 -1.68 20.90
CA MET A 284 -14.09 -0.66 19.89
C MET A 284 -13.75 -1.14 18.47
N ALA A 285 -12.59 -1.78 18.30
CA ALA A 285 -12.18 -2.30 17.00
C ALA A 285 -13.13 -3.40 16.50
N SER A 286 -13.56 -4.31 17.38
CA SER A 286 -14.52 -5.36 17.09
C SER A 286 -15.89 -4.79 16.71
N GLU A 287 -16.39 -3.80 17.47
CA GLU A 287 -17.67 -3.13 17.18
C GLU A 287 -17.66 -2.45 15.81
N CYS A 288 -16.58 -1.77 15.46
CA CYS A 288 -16.50 -1.01 14.22
C CYS A 288 -16.17 -1.85 12.97
N ALA A 289 -15.34 -2.90 13.11
CA ALA A 289 -14.77 -3.62 11.97
C ALA A 289 -15.04 -5.14 11.97
N GLY A 290 -15.71 -5.67 13.01
CA GLY A 290 -15.93 -7.11 13.19
C GLY A 290 -16.59 -7.76 11.97
N LYS A 291 -17.66 -7.14 11.45
CA LYS A 291 -18.38 -7.65 10.27
C LYS A 291 -17.49 -7.78 9.03
N GLN A 292 -16.64 -6.78 8.76
CA GLN A 292 -15.70 -6.80 7.64
C GLN A 292 -14.63 -7.87 7.84
N VAL A 293 -14.07 -7.96 9.05
CA VAL A 293 -13.08 -8.99 9.42
C VAL A 293 -13.66 -10.40 9.24
N ASP A 294 -14.90 -10.64 9.66
CA ASP A 294 -15.59 -11.92 9.46
C ASP A 294 -15.74 -12.26 7.97
N ILE A 295 -16.20 -11.30 7.17
CA ILE A 295 -16.33 -11.48 5.71
C ILE A 295 -14.99 -11.85 5.09
N TYR A 296 -13.89 -11.19 5.49
CA TYR A 296 -12.57 -11.46 4.92
C TYR A 296 -11.99 -12.79 5.38
N ALA A 297 -12.15 -13.15 6.66
CA ALA A 297 -11.73 -14.45 7.18
C ALA A 297 -12.44 -15.60 6.47
N GLU A 298 -13.73 -15.44 6.15
CA GLU A 298 -14.53 -16.51 5.52
C GLU A 298 -14.40 -16.54 3.99
N LYS A 299 -14.38 -15.38 3.33
CA LYS A 299 -14.57 -15.29 1.87
C LYS A 299 -13.33 -14.91 1.08
N SER A 300 -12.34 -14.24 1.68
CA SER A 300 -11.14 -13.84 0.94
C SER A 300 -10.43 -15.07 0.39
N VAL A 301 -10.09 -15.10 -0.90
CA VAL A 301 -9.29 -16.19 -1.49
C VAL A 301 -7.80 -15.88 -1.50
N ILE A 302 -7.44 -14.64 -1.15
CA ILE A 302 -6.07 -14.16 -1.13
C ILE A 302 -5.47 -14.49 0.25
N PRO A 303 -4.43 -15.36 0.33
CA PRO A 303 -3.93 -15.88 1.61
C PRO A 303 -3.53 -14.80 2.61
N THR A 304 -2.91 -13.72 2.14
CA THR A 304 -2.40 -12.63 2.99
C THR A 304 -3.52 -11.89 3.73
N LEU A 305 -4.66 -11.65 3.07
CA LEU A 305 -5.83 -11.01 3.67
C LEU A 305 -6.60 -11.98 4.56
N ARG A 306 -6.87 -13.21 4.10
CA ARG A 306 -7.56 -14.23 4.89
C ARG A 306 -6.84 -14.48 6.22
N SER A 307 -5.53 -14.73 6.16
CA SER A 307 -4.73 -15.08 7.35
C SER A 307 -4.73 -13.96 8.40
N ILE A 308 -4.58 -12.69 7.97
CA ILE A 308 -4.61 -11.58 8.93
C ILE A 308 -6.01 -11.33 9.49
N ALA A 309 -7.06 -11.54 8.69
CA ALA A 309 -8.45 -11.44 9.14
C ALA A 309 -8.79 -12.51 10.18
N GLU A 310 -8.38 -13.78 9.98
CA GLU A 310 -8.55 -14.86 10.98
C GLU A 310 -7.86 -14.54 12.31
N ARG A 311 -6.65 -13.95 12.24
CA ARG A 311 -5.90 -13.52 13.43
C ARG A 311 -6.60 -12.37 14.16
N LEU A 312 -7.17 -11.42 13.43
CA LEU A 312 -7.98 -10.34 14.00
C LEU A 312 -9.27 -10.86 14.61
N LYS A 313 -9.99 -11.76 13.94
CA LYS A 313 -11.19 -12.41 14.47
C LYS A 313 -10.91 -13.08 15.82
N THR A 314 -9.84 -13.90 15.86
CA THR A 314 -9.36 -14.51 17.11
C THR A 314 -9.04 -13.46 18.18
N LYS A 315 -8.50 -12.30 17.80
CA LYS A 315 -8.20 -11.19 18.72
C LYS A 315 -9.47 -10.53 19.25
N PHE A 316 -10.52 -10.40 18.43
CA PHE A 316 -11.81 -9.83 18.81
C PHE A 316 -12.60 -10.74 19.76
N ASP A 317 -12.48 -12.06 19.59
CA ASP A 317 -13.14 -13.06 20.45
C ASP A 317 -12.49 -13.21 21.83
N GLN A 318 -11.31 -12.61 22.05
CA GLN A 318 -10.67 -12.62 23.36
C GLN A 318 -11.45 -11.74 24.34
N PRO A 319 -11.69 -12.21 25.58
CA PRO A 319 -12.36 -11.41 26.59
C PRO A 319 -11.60 -10.10 26.81
N ALA A 320 -12.36 -9.00 26.88
CA ALA A 320 -11.79 -7.69 27.07
C ALA A 320 -10.86 -7.68 28.30
N PRO A 321 -9.67 -7.07 28.21
CA PRO A 321 -8.80 -6.96 29.38
C PRO A 321 -9.57 -6.22 30.48
N VAL A 322 -9.65 -6.83 31.66
CA VAL A 322 -10.26 -6.18 32.82
C VAL A 322 -9.48 -4.88 33.07
N LYS A 323 -10.13 -3.72 32.87
CA LYS A 323 -9.58 -2.45 33.34
C LYS A 323 -9.34 -2.63 34.82
N ARG A 324 -8.07 -2.63 35.26
CA ARG A 324 -7.73 -2.56 36.69
C ARG A 324 -8.13 -1.17 37.20
N THR A 325 -9.41 -0.94 37.38
CA THR A 325 -9.92 0.15 38.17
C THR A 325 -9.69 -0.22 39.63
N ASN A 326 -9.03 0.68 40.37
CA ASN A 326 -8.76 0.58 41.81
C ASN A 326 -7.63 -0.39 42.21
N LEU A 327 -6.40 -0.10 41.81
CA LEU A 327 -5.32 -0.28 42.78
C LEU A 327 -5.47 0.86 43.79
N ALA A 328 -5.85 0.52 45.02
CA ALA A 328 -5.84 1.44 46.14
C ALA A 328 -4.49 2.20 46.14
N PRO A 329 -4.48 3.49 46.50
CA PRO A 329 -3.23 4.21 46.64
C PRO A 329 -2.31 3.40 47.56
N PRO A 330 -1.00 3.30 47.24
CA PRO A 330 -0.06 2.63 48.13
C PRO A 330 -0.22 3.25 49.53
N PRO A 331 -0.23 2.43 50.61
CA PRO A 331 -0.37 2.96 51.95
C PRO A 331 0.65 4.07 52.12
N SER A 332 0.19 5.25 52.54
CA SER A 332 1.06 6.40 52.80
C SER A 332 2.16 5.90 53.72
N SER A 333 3.41 5.87 53.22
CA SER A 333 4.56 5.70 54.08
C SER A 333 4.64 6.93 54.96
N GLY A 334 3.98 6.85 56.11
CA GLY A 334 4.27 7.73 57.24
C GLY A 334 5.66 7.41 57.73
N PHE A 335 6.63 8.22 57.30
CA PHE A 335 7.90 8.45 57.98
C PHE A 335 8.31 9.91 57.76
#